data_AF-A3MY35-F1
#
_entry.id   AF-A3MY35-F1
#
_cell.length_a   1.000
_cell.length_b   1.000
_cell.length_c   1.000
_cell.angle_alpha   90.00
_cell.angle_beta   90.00
_cell.angle_gamma   90.00
#
_symmetry.space_group_name_H-M   'P 1'
#
loop_
_entity.id
_entity.type
_entity.pdbx_description
1 polymer ?
#
loop_
_entity_poly.entity_id
_entity_poly.type
_entity_poly.pdbx_seq_one_letter_code
_entity_poly.pdbx_strand_id
1 'polypeptide(L)'
;MQTLEDKVKALTRLRVYMLVESTNPEVSRDIGEFFAAALSRPLEIRSEGLNIALTFLWSLVNRVATQLEEMGEAVVDVVFERGKTLIVTKGGYAISVVVKMRHNQYVAEVEGIVEVEESPFKVEDF
;
A
#
# COMPACT_ATOMS: atom_id res chain seq x y z
N MET A 1 -1.04 28.17 5.77
CA MET A 1 -0.02 27.18 6.18
C MET A 1 -0.78 25.90 6.48
N GLN A 2 -0.56 24.81 5.74
CA GLN A 2 -1.27 23.54 5.99
C GLN A 2 -0.80 22.95 7.33
N THR A 3 -1.73 22.42 8.12
CA THR A 3 -1.42 21.76 9.40
C THR A 3 -0.76 20.39 9.16
N LEU A 4 -0.06 19.84 10.17
CA LEU A 4 0.50 18.48 10.07
C LEU A 4 -0.60 17.45 9.79
N GLU A 5 -1.76 17.63 10.42
CA GLU A 5 -2.95 16.80 10.20
C GLU A 5 -3.40 16.83 8.73
N ASP A 6 -3.45 18.01 8.10
CA ASP A 6 -3.78 18.14 6.67
C ASP A 6 -2.79 17.39 5.77
N LYS A 7 -1.51 17.43 6.12
CA LYS A 7 -0.43 16.77 5.36
C LYS A 7 -0.48 15.25 5.50
N VAL A 8 -0.71 14.74 6.70
CA VAL A 8 -0.82 13.28 6.96
C VAL A 8 -2.11 12.73 6.34
N LYS A 9 -3.24 13.44 6.45
CA LYS A 9 -4.49 13.05 5.77
C LYS A 9 -4.36 13.03 4.25
N ALA A 10 -3.48 13.86 3.66
CA ALA A 10 -3.22 13.85 2.23
C ALA A 10 -2.55 12.55 1.74
N LEU A 11 -1.92 11.76 2.61
CA LEU A 11 -1.35 10.44 2.27
C LEU A 11 -2.43 9.47 1.73
N THR A 12 -3.69 9.63 2.12
CA THR A 12 -4.83 8.84 1.61
C THR A 12 -5.06 8.96 0.10
N ARG A 13 -4.43 9.96 -0.53
CA ARG A 13 -4.44 10.16 -1.99
C ARG A 13 -3.46 9.26 -2.72
N LEU A 14 -2.47 8.69 -2.03
CA LEU A 14 -1.55 7.71 -2.62
C LEU A 14 -2.33 6.43 -2.93
N ARG A 15 -2.54 6.20 -4.21
CA ARG A 15 -3.26 5.04 -4.73
C ARG A 15 -2.59 4.55 -5.99
N VAL A 16 -2.62 3.24 -6.17
CA VAL A 16 -2.28 2.62 -7.44
C VAL A 16 -3.39 1.66 -7.83
N TYR A 17 -3.76 1.75 -9.09
CA TYR A 17 -4.89 1.03 -9.64
C TYR A 17 -4.46 0.28 -10.90
N MET A 18 -4.87 -0.98 -11.00
CA MET A 18 -4.70 -1.83 -12.16
C MET A 18 -6.05 -2.45 -12.54
N LEU A 19 -6.37 -2.39 -13.83
CA LEU A 19 -7.55 -3.00 -14.43
C LEU A 19 -7.10 -4.10 -15.39
N VAL A 20 -7.67 -5.29 -15.23
CA VAL A 20 -7.44 -6.42 -16.13
C VAL A 20 -8.77 -6.82 -16.75
N GLU A 21 -8.87 -6.73 -18.06
CA GLU A 21 -10.05 -7.12 -18.83
C GLU A 21 -9.74 -8.34 -19.68
N SER A 22 -10.63 -9.34 -19.66
CA SER A 22 -10.54 -10.51 -20.54
C SER A 22 -11.93 -11.00 -20.90
N THR A 23 -12.09 -11.47 -22.14
CA THR A 23 -13.30 -12.18 -22.58
C THR A 23 -13.41 -13.59 -21.99
N ASN A 24 -12.31 -14.11 -21.43
CA ASN A 24 -12.29 -15.34 -20.63
C ASN A 24 -12.27 -14.98 -19.12
N PRO A 25 -13.34 -15.31 -18.37
CA PRO A 25 -13.47 -15.05 -16.94
C PRO A 25 -12.35 -15.63 -16.07
N GLU A 26 -11.88 -16.83 -16.37
CA GLU A 26 -10.83 -17.51 -15.59
C GLU A 26 -9.49 -16.79 -15.76
N VAL A 27 -9.17 -16.39 -16.99
CA VAL A 27 -7.96 -15.63 -17.30
C VAL A 27 -7.97 -14.26 -16.60
N SER A 28 -9.11 -13.57 -16.56
CA SER A 28 -9.23 -12.29 -15.82
C SER A 28 -8.92 -12.47 -14.33
N ARG A 29 -9.48 -13.53 -13.73
CA ARG A 29 -9.27 -13.86 -12.32
C ARG A 29 -7.82 -14.20 -12.03
N ASP A 30 -7.23 -15.12 -12.78
CA ASP A 30 -5.87 -15.62 -12.54
C ASP A 30 -4.83 -14.48 -12.67
N ILE A 31 -4.99 -13.62 -13.67
CA ILE A 31 -4.14 -12.45 -13.85
C ILE A 31 -4.35 -11.45 -12.69
N GLY A 32 -5.60 -11.22 -12.27
CA GLY A 32 -5.92 -10.39 -11.13
C GLY A 32 -5.30 -10.89 -9.82
N GLU A 33 -5.38 -12.20 -9.55
CA GLU A 33 -4.78 -12.86 -8.38
C GLU A 33 -3.25 -12.78 -8.43
N PHE A 34 -2.65 -13.02 -9.60
CA PHE A 34 -1.22 -12.89 -9.82
C PHE A 34 -0.72 -11.48 -9.49
N PHE A 35 -1.37 -10.45 -10.04
CA PHE A 35 -0.97 -9.08 -9.77
C PHE A 35 -1.26 -8.68 -8.33
N ALA A 36 -2.40 -9.03 -7.74
CA ALA A 36 -2.66 -8.78 -6.32
C ALA A 36 -1.58 -9.39 -5.42
N ALA A 37 -1.19 -10.64 -5.69
CA ALA A 37 -0.08 -11.29 -5.00
C ALA A 37 1.24 -10.55 -5.23
N ALA A 38 1.54 -10.13 -6.46
CA ALA A 38 2.75 -9.39 -6.79
C ALA A 38 2.82 -7.98 -6.17
N LEU A 39 1.67 -7.36 -5.91
CA LEU A 39 1.63 -6.08 -5.21
C LEU A 39 1.78 -6.26 -3.70
N SER A 40 1.28 -7.36 -3.14
CA SER A 40 1.29 -7.63 -1.69
C SER A 40 2.61 -8.11 -1.10
N ARG A 41 3.51 -8.66 -1.92
CA ARG A 41 4.83 -9.18 -1.53
C ARG A 41 5.84 -8.97 -2.66
N PRO A 42 7.14 -8.90 -2.36
CA PRO A 42 8.17 -8.97 -3.39
C PRO A 42 7.94 -10.19 -4.29
N LEU A 43 7.72 -9.95 -5.59
CA LEU A 43 7.62 -10.99 -6.59
C LEU A 43 8.88 -10.97 -7.43
N GLU A 44 9.68 -12.03 -7.35
CA GLU A 44 10.81 -12.24 -8.24
C GLU A 44 10.41 -13.23 -9.34
N ILE A 45 10.42 -12.78 -10.59
CA ILE A 45 10.27 -13.63 -11.77
C ILE A 45 11.66 -13.80 -12.38
N ARG A 46 12.08 -15.06 -12.52
CA ARG A 46 13.31 -15.42 -13.23
C ARG A 46 12.96 -16.27 -14.43
N SER A 47 13.22 -15.78 -15.64
CA SER A 47 13.02 -16.53 -16.88
C SER A 47 14.05 -16.12 -17.92
N GLU A 48 14.78 -17.10 -18.47
CA GLU A 48 15.73 -16.95 -19.60
C GLU A 48 16.54 -15.62 -19.63
N GLY A 49 17.23 -15.31 -18.51
CA GLY A 49 18.08 -14.12 -18.41
C GLY A 49 17.38 -12.82 -17.99
N LEU A 50 16.06 -12.85 -17.81
CA LEU A 50 15.26 -11.76 -17.26
C LEU A 50 15.00 -11.99 -15.76
N ASN A 51 15.41 -11.03 -14.94
CA ASN A 51 15.04 -10.95 -13.52
C ASN A 51 14.13 -9.74 -13.33
N ILE A 52 12.85 -9.96 -13.06
CA ILE A 52 11.90 -8.91 -12.70
C ILE A 52 11.58 -9.03 -11.23
N ALA A 53 11.81 -7.96 -10.47
CA ALA A 53 11.33 -7.83 -9.10
C ALA A 53 10.19 -6.79 -9.04
N LEU A 54 9.01 -7.18 -8.57
CA LEU A 54 7.88 -6.28 -8.32
C LEU A 54 7.69 -6.15 -6.79
N THR A 55 7.88 -4.96 -6.25
CA THR A 55 7.84 -4.69 -4.80
C THR A 55 6.90 -3.51 -4.48
N PHE A 56 5.63 -3.69 -4.79
CA PHE A 56 4.70 -2.58 -4.85
C PHE A 56 4.27 -2.05 -3.48
N LEU A 57 3.86 -2.93 -2.57
CA LEU A 57 3.60 -2.58 -1.16
C LEU A 57 4.81 -1.88 -0.56
N TRP A 58 6.03 -2.39 -0.83
CA TRP A 58 7.27 -1.78 -0.37
C TRP A 58 7.51 -0.38 -0.95
N SER A 59 7.22 -0.18 -2.23
CA SER A 59 7.32 1.13 -2.88
C SER A 59 6.36 2.16 -2.29
N LEU A 60 5.11 1.75 -2.02
CA LEU A 60 4.11 2.59 -1.34
C LEU A 60 4.50 2.88 0.11
N VAL A 61 4.95 1.88 0.86
CA VAL A 61 5.45 2.03 2.25
C VAL A 61 6.64 2.98 2.28
N ASN A 62 7.60 2.83 1.37
CA ASN A 62 8.76 3.71 1.28
C ASN A 62 8.32 5.14 0.95
N ARG A 63 7.37 5.32 0.02
CA ARG A 63 6.82 6.64 -0.30
C ARG A 63 6.14 7.31 0.89
N VAL A 64 5.36 6.54 1.66
CA VAL A 64 4.75 7.01 2.91
C VAL A 64 5.83 7.41 3.92
N ALA A 65 6.85 6.57 4.13
CA ALA A 65 7.95 6.85 5.05
C ALA A 65 8.70 8.14 4.68
N THR A 66 9.05 8.33 3.40
CA THR A 66 9.70 9.57 2.92
C THR A 66 8.81 10.79 3.16
N GLN A 67 7.51 10.69 2.90
CA GLN A 67 6.60 11.81 3.12
C GLN A 67 6.41 12.14 4.61
N LEU A 68 6.41 11.13 5.50
CA LEU A 68 6.39 11.36 6.94
C LEU A 68 7.67 12.07 7.41
N GLU A 69 8.83 11.64 6.91
CA GLU A 69 10.12 12.28 7.20
C GLU A 69 10.14 13.75 6.73
N GLU A 70 9.68 14.03 5.50
CA GLU A 70 9.53 15.40 4.96
C GLU A 70 8.57 16.26 5.79
N MET A 71 7.60 15.65 6.47
CA MET A 71 6.65 16.32 7.36
C MET A 71 7.21 16.54 8.77
N GLY A 72 8.38 15.97 9.10
CA GLY A 72 8.93 15.97 10.45
C GLY A 72 8.23 14.99 11.40
N GLU A 73 7.48 14.03 10.85
CA GLU A 73 6.74 13.04 11.61
C GLU A 73 7.57 11.76 11.75
N ALA A 74 7.83 11.35 13.00
CA ALA A 74 8.65 10.18 13.27
C ALA A 74 7.81 8.90 13.26
N VAL A 75 8.34 7.85 12.62
CA VAL A 75 7.79 6.49 12.69
C VAL A 75 8.24 5.84 14.00
N VAL A 76 7.28 5.31 14.76
CA VAL A 76 7.51 4.63 16.04
C VAL A 76 7.51 3.12 15.86
N ASP A 77 6.63 2.59 15.01
CA ASP A 77 6.54 1.16 14.75
C ASP A 77 6.06 0.87 13.32
N VAL A 78 6.46 -0.29 12.79
CA VAL A 78 6.01 -0.80 11.49
C VAL A 78 5.71 -2.28 11.60
N VAL A 79 4.45 -2.65 11.38
CA VAL A 79 3.98 -4.03 11.39
C VAL A 79 3.69 -4.49 9.98
N PHE A 80 4.35 -5.58 9.57
CA PHE A 80 4.15 -6.20 8.26
C PHE A 80 3.25 -7.43 8.40
N GLU A 81 2.10 -7.38 7.73
CA GLU A 81 1.16 -8.49 7.61
C GLU A 81 0.98 -8.88 6.13
N ARG A 82 0.37 -10.03 5.86
CA ARG A 82 0.13 -10.45 4.46
C ARG A 82 -0.84 -9.47 3.78
N GLY A 83 -0.33 -8.71 2.81
CA GLY A 83 -1.12 -7.75 2.01
C GLY A 83 -1.49 -6.45 2.72
N LYS A 84 -0.93 -6.22 3.92
CA LYS A 84 -1.14 -5.01 4.71
C LYS A 84 0.16 -4.64 5.45
N THR A 85 0.50 -3.36 5.44
CA THR A 85 1.52 -2.79 6.33
C THR A 85 0.86 -1.72 7.19
N LEU A 86 1.09 -1.78 8.49
CA LEU A 86 0.68 -0.73 9.42
C LEU A 86 1.91 0.05 9.85
N ILE A 87 1.86 1.37 9.74
CA ILE A 87 2.88 2.31 10.20
C ILE A 87 2.26 3.12 11.33
N VAL A 88 2.89 3.12 12.50
CA VAL A 88 2.47 3.91 13.65
C VAL A 88 3.44 5.06 13.83
N THR A 89 2.92 6.28 13.94
CA THR A 89 3.72 7.49 14.06
C THR A 89 3.66 8.09 15.47
N LYS A 90 4.64 8.93 15.80
CA LYS A 90 4.76 9.56 17.12
C LYS A 90 3.60 10.51 17.44
N GLY A 91 3.12 11.25 16.44
CA GLY A 91 1.94 12.11 16.51
C GLY A 91 0.61 11.36 16.68
N GLY A 92 0.65 10.03 16.76
CA GLY A 92 -0.51 9.19 17.01
C GLY A 92 -1.31 8.89 15.75
N TYR A 93 -0.67 8.72 14.59
CA TYR A 93 -1.34 8.25 13.39
C TYR A 93 -1.06 6.77 13.15
N ALA A 94 -2.12 6.04 12.79
CA ALA A 94 -2.07 4.66 12.30
C ALA A 94 -2.32 4.68 10.79
N ILE A 95 -1.26 4.44 10.02
CA ILE A 95 -1.28 4.50 8.56
C ILE A 95 -1.22 3.08 8.01
N SER A 96 -2.31 2.62 7.41
CA SER A 96 -2.42 1.30 6.80
C SER A 96 -2.18 1.39 5.29
N VAL A 97 -1.17 0.69 4.78
CA VAL A 97 -0.99 0.46 3.34
C VAL A 97 -1.56 -0.92 3.01
N VAL A 98 -2.59 -0.97 2.18
CA VAL A 98 -3.38 -2.20 1.91
C VAL A 98 -3.45 -2.46 0.42
N VAL A 99 -3.32 -3.72 0.02
CA VAL A 99 -3.65 -4.16 -1.35
C VAL A 99 -4.99 -4.87 -1.34
N LYS A 100 -5.94 -4.38 -2.13
CA LYS A 100 -7.28 -4.96 -2.31
C LYS A 100 -7.41 -5.47 -3.74
N MET A 101 -8.07 -6.61 -3.91
CA MET A 101 -8.46 -7.12 -5.23
C MET A 101 -9.98 -7.32 -5.25
N ARG A 102 -10.62 -6.83 -6.30
CA ARG A 102 -12.05 -7.02 -6.58
C ARG A 102 -12.15 -7.69 -7.94
N HIS A 103 -13.09 -8.61 -8.09
CA HIS A 103 -13.27 -9.34 -9.34
C HIS A 103 -14.75 -9.50 -9.66
N ASN A 104 -15.09 -9.33 -10.93
CA ASN A 104 -16.36 -9.69 -11.54
C ASN A 104 -16.11 -10.63 -12.73
N GLN A 105 -17.15 -11.09 -13.43
CA GLN A 105 -17.01 -12.10 -14.49
C GLN A 105 -15.94 -11.82 -15.55
N TYR A 106 -15.62 -10.58 -15.87
CA TYR A 106 -14.67 -10.26 -16.96
C TYR A 106 -13.54 -9.35 -16.55
N VAL A 107 -13.64 -8.75 -15.36
CA VAL A 107 -12.76 -7.70 -14.90
C VAL A 107 -12.21 -8.04 -13.53
N ALA A 108 -10.89 -7.90 -13.37
CA ALA A 108 -10.23 -7.84 -12.08
C ALA A 108 -9.67 -6.43 -11.86
N GLU A 109 -9.98 -5.86 -10.71
CA GLU A 109 -9.48 -4.58 -10.21
C GLU A 109 -8.52 -4.85 -9.06
N VAL A 110 -7.29 -4.38 -9.17
CA VAL A 110 -6.30 -4.48 -8.11
C VAL A 110 -5.91 -3.07 -7.69
N GLU A 111 -6.04 -2.77 -6.40
CA GLU A 111 -5.84 -1.45 -5.83
C GLU A 111 -4.88 -1.50 -4.64
N GLY A 112 -3.79 -0.74 -4.69
CA GLY A 112 -2.97 -0.41 -3.53
C GLY A 112 -3.41 0.92 -2.96
N ILE A 113 -3.81 0.97 -1.69
CA ILE A 113 -4.32 2.17 -1.02
C ILE A 113 -3.55 2.47 0.26
N VAL A 114 -3.55 3.75 0.62
CA VAL A 114 -3.12 4.21 1.95
C VAL A 114 -4.36 4.71 2.70
N GLU A 115 -4.61 4.14 3.87
CA GLU A 115 -5.65 4.54 4.82
C GLU A 115 -4.96 5.17 6.04
N VAL A 116 -5.51 6.27 6.54
CA VAL A 116 -4.95 7.01 7.67
C VAL A 116 -6.03 7.11 8.74
N GLU A 117 -5.72 6.61 9.93
CA GLU A 117 -6.56 6.68 11.11
C GLU A 117 -5.81 7.45 12.20
N GLU A 118 -6.52 8.29 12.95
CA GLU A 118 -5.97 8.88 14.16
C GLU A 118 -6.07 7.86 15.29
N SER A 119 -4.93 7.54 15.91
CA SER A 119 -4.89 6.72 17.11
C SER A 119 -5.57 7.50 18.25
N PRO A 120 -6.48 6.87 19.01
CA PRO A 120 -7.01 7.47 20.24
C PRO A 120 -5.94 7.63 21.33
N PHE A 121 -4.76 7.01 21.16
CA PHE A 121 -3.63 7.10 22.07
C PHE A 121 -2.53 7.95 21.42
N LYS A 122 -2.42 9.22 21.82
CA LYS A 122 -1.24 10.05 21.55
C LYS A 122 -0.17 9.71 22.57
N VAL A 123 1.03 9.35 22.11
CA VAL A 123 2.18 9.19 23.01
C VAL A 123 2.71 10.59 23.29
N GLU A 124 2.28 11.18 24.40
CA GLU A 124 2.91 12.41 24.90
C GLU A 124 4.26 12.04 25.52
N ASP A 125 5.34 12.70 25.08
CA ASP A 125 6.65 12.57 25.72
C ASP A 125 6.51 13.06 27.17
N PHE A 126 6.79 12.19 28.14
CA PHE A 126 6.94 12.54 29.55
C PHE A 126 8.34 13.10 29.82
#